data_AF-A0A0A1VLN3-F1
#
_entry.id   AF-A0A0A1VLN3-F1
#
_cell.length_a   1.000
_cell.length_b   1.000
_cell.length_c   1.000
_cell.angle_alpha   90.00
_cell.angle_beta   90.00
_cell.angle_gamma   90.00
#
_symmetry.space_group_name_H-M   'P 1'
#
loop_
_entity.id
_entity.type
_entity.pdbx_description
1 polymer ?
#
loop_
_entity_poly.entity_id
_entity_poly.type
_entity_poly.pdbx_seq_one_letter_code
_entity_poly.pdbx_strand_id
1 'polypeptide(L)'
;MPDLPSSSAWIALGVQHAVLARAMPAVRHDLAAPLSVMRMGTTVLKRRLADGELPPAQAVERVEQLETHLASLTDSARRLRHWDLQAPPASAPLRATAQLAQQWAQPLLALRGLAVELADGGDTLPDTPAAQHLLLCLLLGAVHLLAEAPAAPACIRIGPVPGQANALRVQAEGLAHRGLAHQGLAEQSLPAPQAQGMPPLDGAALQHLARHGGADLRWGDGWVEVTAP
;
A
#
# COMPACT_ATOMS: atom_id res chain seq x y z
N MET A 1 -30.89 -17.76 14.94
CA MET A 1 -30.90 -17.03 13.65
C MET A 1 -29.58 -16.33 13.53
N PRO A 2 -28.83 -16.46 12.42
CA PRO A 2 -27.69 -15.58 12.20
C PRO A 2 -28.23 -14.16 12.00
N ASP A 3 -27.75 -13.22 12.81
CA ASP A 3 -28.11 -11.81 12.68
C ASP A 3 -27.71 -11.32 11.28
N LEU A 4 -28.68 -10.78 10.54
CA LEU A 4 -28.40 -10.15 9.26
C LEU A 4 -27.42 -9.00 9.49
N PRO A 5 -26.36 -8.87 8.67
CA PRO A 5 -25.38 -7.79 8.82
C PRO A 5 -26.10 -6.44 8.80
N SER A 6 -25.82 -5.61 9.81
CA SER A 6 -26.36 -4.25 9.89
C SER A 6 -25.90 -3.42 8.69
N SER A 7 -26.65 -2.38 8.33
CA SER A 7 -26.25 -1.46 7.24
C SER A 7 -24.84 -0.90 7.45
N SER A 8 -24.46 -0.67 8.71
CA SER A 8 -23.12 -0.24 9.11
C SER A 8 -22.03 -1.24 8.71
N ALA A 9 -22.27 -2.55 8.88
CA ALA A 9 -21.33 -3.59 8.47
C ALA A 9 -21.13 -3.63 6.95
N TRP A 10 -22.20 -3.47 6.16
CA TRP A 10 -22.11 -3.38 4.70
C TRP A 10 -21.33 -2.16 4.23
N ILE A 11 -21.54 -1.01 4.88
CA ILE A 11 -20.77 0.21 4.59
C ILE A 11 -19.30 -0.04 4.89
N ALA A 12 -18.95 -0.58 6.06
CA ALA A 12 -17.56 -0.86 6.42
C ALA A 12 -16.87 -1.82 5.42
N LEU A 13 -17.56 -2.89 5.01
CA LEU A 13 -17.07 -3.81 3.98
C LEU A 13 -16.88 -3.11 2.63
N GLY A 14 -17.81 -2.23 2.24
CA GLY A 14 -17.71 -1.43 1.02
C GLY A 14 -16.48 -0.51 1.03
N VAL A 15 -16.17 0.11 2.18
CA VAL A 15 -14.99 0.97 2.35
C VAL A 15 -13.71 0.15 2.29
N GLN A 16 -13.65 -0.99 2.99
CA GLN A 16 -12.50 -1.92 2.91
C GLN A 16 -12.26 -2.38 1.47
N HIS A 17 -13.32 -2.74 0.74
CA HIS A 17 -13.21 -3.10 -0.68
C HIS A 17 -12.71 -1.92 -1.53
N ALA A 18 -13.19 -0.70 -1.30
CA ALA A 18 -12.75 0.49 -2.01
C ALA A 18 -11.27 0.83 -1.75
N VAL A 19 -10.75 0.54 -0.55
CA VAL A 19 -9.32 0.64 -0.23
C VAL A 19 -8.53 -0.45 -0.98
N LEU A 20 -8.96 -1.71 -0.91
CA LEU A 20 -8.30 -2.82 -1.61
C LEU A 20 -8.21 -2.56 -3.11
N ALA A 21 -9.31 -2.16 -3.73
CA ALA A 21 -9.40 -1.98 -5.17
C ALA A 21 -8.42 -0.91 -5.69
N ARG A 22 -8.06 0.08 -4.86
CA ARG A 22 -6.99 1.05 -5.16
C ARG A 22 -5.60 0.43 -5.09
N ALA A 23 -5.41 -0.60 -4.26
CA ALA A 23 -4.13 -1.30 -4.14
C ALA A 23 -3.92 -2.41 -5.19
N MET A 24 -5.00 -2.95 -5.74
CA MET A 24 -4.95 -4.06 -6.71
C MET A 24 -4.06 -3.84 -7.94
N PRO A 25 -3.98 -2.64 -8.56
CA PRO A 25 -3.12 -2.44 -9.73
C PRO A 25 -1.63 -2.70 -9.44
N ALA A 26 -1.10 -2.18 -8.33
CA ALA A 26 0.29 -2.46 -7.95
C ALA A 26 0.48 -3.92 -7.57
N VAL A 27 -0.46 -4.52 -6.82
CA VAL A 27 -0.40 -5.95 -6.48
C VAL A 27 -0.33 -6.81 -7.75
N ARG A 28 -1.14 -6.49 -8.77
CA ARG A 28 -1.09 -7.20 -10.06
C ARG A 28 0.26 -7.02 -10.75
N HIS A 29 0.81 -5.81 -10.74
CA HIS A 29 2.13 -5.54 -11.30
C HIS A 29 3.22 -6.33 -10.55
N ASP A 30 3.24 -6.28 -9.23
CA ASP A 30 4.23 -6.93 -8.36
C ASP A 30 4.17 -8.46 -8.42
N LEU A 31 3.00 -9.04 -8.75
CA LEU A 31 2.86 -10.49 -8.93
C LEU A 31 3.10 -10.93 -10.38
N ALA A 32 2.56 -10.22 -11.36
CA ALA A 32 2.62 -10.65 -12.76
C ALA A 32 3.97 -10.37 -13.41
N ALA A 33 4.62 -9.25 -13.08
CA ALA A 33 5.89 -8.87 -13.70
C ALA A 33 7.03 -9.85 -13.38
N PRO A 34 7.26 -10.26 -12.10
CA PRO A 34 8.30 -11.24 -11.79
C PRO A 34 8.03 -12.60 -12.43
N LEU A 35 6.76 -13.05 -12.48
CA LEU A 35 6.39 -14.31 -13.14
C LEU A 35 6.74 -14.31 -14.62
N SER A 36 6.48 -13.21 -15.34
CA SER A 36 6.82 -13.09 -16.75
C SER A 36 8.34 -13.10 -16.97
N VAL A 37 9.09 -12.36 -16.14
CA VAL A 37 10.56 -12.33 -16.18
C VAL A 37 11.13 -13.72 -15.89
N MET A 38 10.61 -14.42 -14.87
CA MET A 38 11.04 -15.78 -14.55
C MET A 38 10.74 -16.76 -15.67
N ARG A 39 9.55 -16.68 -16.30
CA ARG A 39 9.19 -17.55 -17.43
C ARG A 39 10.11 -17.32 -18.64
N MET A 40 10.40 -16.06 -18.95
CA MET A 40 11.31 -15.73 -20.05
C MET A 40 12.73 -16.15 -19.72
N GLY A 41 13.22 -15.83 -18.52
CA GLY A 41 14.57 -16.16 -18.04
C GLY A 41 14.82 -17.67 -18.03
N THR A 42 13.88 -18.46 -17.53
CA THR A 42 13.96 -19.93 -17.56
C THR A 42 13.92 -20.49 -18.98
N THR A 43 13.12 -19.93 -19.88
CA THR A 43 13.07 -20.34 -21.30
C THR A 43 14.41 -20.06 -22.00
N VAL A 44 15.00 -18.88 -21.79
CA VAL A 44 16.30 -18.50 -22.35
C VAL A 44 17.42 -19.36 -21.76
N LEU A 45 17.41 -19.58 -20.45
CA LEU A 45 18.37 -20.43 -19.75
C LEU A 45 18.31 -21.87 -20.29
N LYS A 46 17.11 -22.45 -20.41
CA LYS A 46 16.90 -23.79 -20.97
C LYS A 46 17.44 -23.90 -22.40
N ARG A 47 17.15 -22.90 -23.25
CA ARG A 47 17.63 -22.90 -24.64
C ARG A 47 19.16 -22.84 -24.71
N ARG A 48 19.79 -21.89 -24.01
CA ARG A 48 21.25 -21.74 -24.06
C ARG A 48 22.01 -22.91 -23.44
N LEU A 49 21.44 -23.57 -22.43
CA LEU A 49 21.99 -24.81 -21.89
C LEU A 49 21.89 -25.97 -22.90
N ALA A 50 20.76 -26.09 -23.61
CA ALA A 50 20.56 -27.12 -24.63
C ALA A 50 21.50 -26.92 -25.84
N ASP A 51 21.74 -25.67 -26.23
CA ASP A 51 22.62 -25.31 -27.35
C ASP A 51 24.12 -25.36 -26.95
N GLY A 52 24.44 -25.60 -25.67
CA GLY A 52 25.83 -25.64 -25.16
C GLY A 52 26.53 -24.28 -25.12
N GLU A 53 25.78 -23.20 -25.31
CA GLU A 53 26.28 -21.83 -25.47
C GLU A 53 26.44 -21.07 -24.14
N LEU A 54 26.08 -21.68 -23.00
CA LEU A 54 26.11 -21.02 -21.70
C LEU A 54 27.22 -21.55 -20.79
N PRO A 55 28.23 -20.73 -20.47
CA PRO A 55 29.23 -21.06 -19.46
C PRO A 55 28.58 -21.30 -18.08
N PRO A 56 29.09 -22.25 -17.26
CA PRO A 56 28.53 -22.56 -15.95
C PRO A 56 28.37 -21.35 -15.03
N ALA A 57 29.34 -20.43 -15.02
CA ALA A 57 29.28 -19.21 -14.20
C ALA A 57 28.10 -18.30 -14.59
N GLN A 58 27.79 -18.17 -15.88
CA GLN A 58 26.64 -17.40 -16.35
C GLN A 58 25.32 -18.12 -16.06
N ALA A 59 25.31 -19.45 -16.05
CA ALA A 59 24.15 -20.21 -15.64
C ALA A 59 23.81 -19.97 -14.15
N VAL A 60 24.82 -19.96 -13.28
CA VAL A 60 24.67 -19.65 -11.85
C VAL A 60 24.12 -18.23 -11.66
N GLU A 61 24.71 -17.22 -12.30
CA GLU A 61 24.24 -15.82 -12.21
C GLU A 61 22.75 -15.69 -12.62
N ARG A 62 22.33 -16.42 -13.67
CA ARG A 62 20.93 -16.41 -14.10
C ARG A 62 20.00 -17.10 -13.10
N VAL A 63 20.47 -18.14 -12.41
CA VAL A 63 19.71 -18.78 -11.34
C VAL A 63 19.56 -17.83 -10.15
N GLU A 64 20.62 -17.15 -9.73
CA GLU A 64 20.58 -16.17 -8.63
C GLU A 64 19.60 -15.01 -8.93
N GLN A 65 19.55 -14.55 -10.18
CA GLN A 65 18.56 -13.55 -10.63
C GLN A 65 17.11 -14.10 -10.53
N LEU A 66 16.89 -15.35 -10.93
CA LEU A 66 15.58 -16.00 -10.80
C LEU A 66 15.17 -16.19 -9.34
N GLU A 67 16.10 -16.54 -8.46
CA GLU A 67 15.87 -16.65 -7.00
C GLU A 67 15.48 -15.30 -6.40
N THR A 68 16.13 -14.21 -6.83
CA THR A 68 15.77 -12.85 -6.40
C THR A 68 14.33 -12.50 -6.80
N HIS A 69 13.93 -12.83 -8.03
CA HIS A 69 12.55 -12.63 -8.48
C HIS A 69 11.54 -13.52 -7.72
N LEU A 70 11.91 -14.76 -7.39
CA LEU A 70 11.09 -15.66 -6.59
C LEU A 70 10.90 -15.16 -5.15
N ALA A 71 11.95 -14.62 -4.53
CA ALA A 71 11.87 -14.00 -3.20
C ALA A 71 10.91 -12.81 -3.21
N SER A 72 11.04 -11.91 -4.19
CA SER A 72 10.15 -10.75 -4.36
C SER A 72 8.68 -11.15 -4.58
N LEU A 73 8.44 -12.22 -5.36
CA LEU A 73 7.10 -12.77 -5.57
C LEU A 73 6.52 -13.35 -4.27
N THR A 74 7.34 -14.08 -3.50
CA THR A 74 6.95 -14.67 -2.22
C THR A 74 6.58 -13.60 -1.20
N ASP A 75 7.34 -12.51 -1.14
CA ASP A 75 7.04 -11.37 -0.27
C ASP A 75 5.73 -10.68 -0.68
N SER A 76 5.50 -10.50 -1.98
CA SER A 76 4.25 -9.93 -2.49
C SER A 76 3.03 -10.81 -2.17
N ALA A 77 3.17 -12.14 -2.30
CA ALA A 77 2.13 -13.08 -1.91
C ALA A 77 1.90 -13.08 -0.38
N ARG A 78 2.96 -13.00 0.43
CA ARG A 78 2.85 -12.90 1.89
C ARG A 78 2.17 -11.60 2.32
N ARG A 79 2.45 -10.48 1.64
CA ARG A 79 1.76 -9.20 1.87
C ARG A 79 0.26 -9.39 1.72
N LEU A 80 -0.21 -9.96 0.61
CA LEU A 80 -1.64 -10.23 0.36
C LEU A 80 -2.36 -10.98 1.48
N ARG A 81 -1.67 -11.86 2.21
CA ARG A 81 -2.25 -12.59 3.36
C ARG A 81 -2.78 -11.65 4.46
N HIS A 82 -2.22 -10.45 4.60
CA HIS A 82 -2.72 -9.47 5.58
C HIS A 82 -4.07 -8.85 5.19
N TRP A 83 -4.52 -9.12 3.96
CA TRP A 83 -5.83 -8.74 3.45
C TRP A 83 -6.87 -9.88 3.54
N ASP A 84 -6.49 -11.03 4.12
CA ASP A 84 -7.44 -12.12 4.31
C ASP A 84 -8.47 -11.74 5.38
N LEU A 85 -9.67 -11.38 4.92
CA LEU A 85 -10.81 -11.02 5.75
C LEU A 85 -11.32 -12.18 6.61
N GLN A 86 -10.95 -13.43 6.29
CA GLN A 86 -11.34 -14.61 7.07
C GLN A 86 -10.29 -15.01 8.11
N ALA A 87 -9.13 -14.34 8.14
CA ALA A 87 -8.14 -14.57 9.17
C ALA A 87 -8.69 -14.14 10.55
N PRO A 88 -8.35 -14.87 11.64
CA PRO A 88 -8.72 -14.46 12.98
C PRO A 88 -8.17 -13.06 13.27
N PRO A 89 -8.90 -12.22 14.05
CA PRO A 89 -8.49 -10.86 14.33
C PRO A 89 -7.11 -10.86 14.98
N ALA A 90 -6.12 -10.38 14.23
CA ALA A 90 -4.74 -10.26 14.69
C ALA A 90 -4.53 -8.89 15.33
N SER A 91 -3.94 -8.90 16.51
CA SER A 91 -3.44 -7.68 17.15
C SER A 91 -1.96 -7.51 16.81
N ALA A 92 -1.58 -6.32 16.38
CA ALA A 92 -0.19 -5.99 16.05
C ALA A 92 0.16 -4.59 16.58
N PRO A 93 1.45 -4.32 16.86
CA PRO A 93 1.89 -2.98 17.20
C PRO A 93 1.52 -1.96 16.13
N LEU A 94 1.16 -0.74 16.54
CA LEU A 94 0.87 0.39 15.64
C LEU A 94 2.03 0.61 14.66
N ARG A 95 3.28 0.61 15.14
CA ARG A 95 4.49 0.69 14.30
C ARG A 95 4.55 -0.38 13.22
N ALA A 96 4.32 -1.65 13.58
CA ALA A 96 4.36 -2.76 12.62
C ALA A 96 3.27 -2.61 11.55
N THR A 97 2.09 -2.12 11.95
CA THR A 97 0.98 -1.85 11.02
C THR A 97 1.27 -0.65 10.11
N ALA A 98 1.90 0.40 10.62
CA ALA A 98 2.33 1.55 9.83
C ALA A 98 3.41 1.18 8.79
N GLN A 99 4.38 0.34 9.19
CA GLN A 99 5.38 -0.22 8.27
C GLN A 99 4.72 -1.05 7.16
N LEU A 100 3.75 -1.87 7.51
CA LEU A 100 2.98 -2.63 6.53
C LEU A 100 2.21 -1.70 5.58
N ALA A 101 1.53 -0.67 6.10
CA ALA A 101 0.83 0.31 5.29
C ALA A 101 1.77 1.05 4.32
N GLN A 102 2.96 1.46 4.77
CA GLN A 102 3.99 2.06 3.92
C GLN A 102 4.42 1.09 2.80
N GLN A 103 4.77 -0.14 3.14
CA GLN A 103 5.20 -1.15 2.16
C GLN A 103 4.15 -1.42 1.09
N TRP A 104 2.87 -1.36 1.44
CA TRP A 104 1.75 -1.54 0.52
C TRP A 104 1.47 -0.31 -0.34
N ALA A 105 1.54 0.89 0.25
CA ALA A 105 1.25 2.13 -0.48
C ALA A 105 2.40 2.54 -1.40
N GLN A 106 3.65 2.25 -1.03
CA GLN A 106 4.85 2.73 -1.72
C GLN A 106 4.86 2.41 -3.23
N PRO A 107 4.61 1.17 -3.70
CA PRO A 107 4.64 0.88 -5.13
C PRO A 107 3.58 1.65 -5.92
N LEU A 108 2.37 1.83 -5.37
CA LEU A 108 1.28 2.57 -5.99
C LEU A 108 1.59 4.06 -6.10
N LEU A 109 2.13 4.63 -5.03
CA LEU A 109 2.45 6.04 -4.95
C LEU A 109 3.68 6.38 -5.79
N ALA A 110 4.66 5.48 -5.88
CA ALA A 110 5.82 5.64 -6.75
C ALA A 110 5.42 5.81 -8.23
N LEU A 111 4.40 5.07 -8.70
CA LEU A 111 3.85 5.24 -10.05
C LEU A 111 3.22 6.63 -10.29
N ARG A 112 2.91 7.37 -9.22
CA ARG A 112 2.35 8.73 -9.24
C ARG A 112 3.41 9.80 -8.92
N GLY A 113 4.68 9.43 -8.73
CA GLY A 113 5.74 10.33 -8.29
C GLY A 113 5.61 10.80 -6.84
N LEU A 114 4.90 10.04 -6.00
CA LEU A 114 4.67 10.32 -4.58
C LEU A 114 5.52 9.37 -3.73
N ALA A 115 6.08 9.89 -2.63
CA ALA A 115 6.77 9.08 -1.62
C ALA A 115 5.88 8.81 -0.41
N VAL A 116 6.06 7.68 0.26
CA VAL A 116 5.50 7.41 1.61
C VAL A 116 6.65 7.22 2.60
N GLU A 117 6.65 8.04 3.64
CA GLU A 117 7.66 8.00 4.70
C GLU A 117 7.01 7.69 6.04
N LEU A 118 7.74 6.97 6.90
CA LEU A 118 7.43 6.92 8.32
C LEU A 118 8.19 8.06 9.00
N ALA A 119 7.61 8.65 10.04
CA ALA A 119 8.33 9.61 10.87
C ALA A 119 9.62 8.96 11.39
N ASP A 120 10.75 9.60 11.10
CA ASP A 120 12.08 9.17 11.52
C ASP A 120 12.72 10.27 12.36
N GLY A 121 13.44 9.87 13.41
CA GLY A 121 14.13 10.78 14.34
C GLY A 121 13.24 11.37 15.44
N GLY A 122 13.46 10.95 16.69
CA GLY A 122 12.87 11.52 17.91
C GLY A 122 11.45 11.07 18.24
N ASP A 123 10.57 11.03 17.24
CA ASP A 123 9.14 10.67 17.37
C ASP A 123 8.89 9.21 16.98
N THR A 124 9.31 8.30 17.86
CA THR A 124 9.13 6.86 17.67
C THR A 124 7.65 6.51 17.56
N LEU A 125 7.25 5.83 16.47
CA LEU A 125 5.89 5.31 16.31
C LEU A 125 5.50 4.43 17.50
N PRO A 126 4.26 4.57 18.03
CA PRO A 126 3.80 3.79 19.17
C PRO A 126 3.81 2.29 18.88
N ASP A 127 4.13 1.50 19.91
CA ASP A 127 4.11 0.03 19.85
C ASP A 127 2.84 -0.57 20.51
N THR A 128 1.87 0.29 20.86
CA THR A 128 0.58 -0.13 21.40
C THR A 128 -0.09 -1.14 20.44
N PRO A 129 -0.60 -2.27 20.94
CA PRO A 129 -1.25 -3.27 20.09
C PRO A 129 -2.65 -2.80 19.68
N ALA A 130 -3.00 -2.99 18.41
CA ALA A 130 -4.34 -2.69 17.88
C ALA A 130 -4.77 -3.72 16.83
N ALA A 131 -6.06 -3.72 16.50
CA ALA A 131 -6.62 -4.55 15.43
C ALA A 131 -5.94 -4.24 14.08
N GLN A 132 -5.00 -5.10 13.68
CA GLN A 132 -4.06 -4.83 12.58
C GLN A 132 -4.79 -4.57 11.26
N HIS A 133 -5.80 -5.38 10.93
CA HIS A 133 -6.53 -5.25 9.67
C HIS A 133 -7.32 -3.94 9.58
N LEU A 134 -8.03 -3.56 10.64
CA LEU A 134 -8.77 -2.30 10.71
C LEU A 134 -7.81 -1.13 10.55
N LEU A 135 -6.72 -1.12 11.32
CA LEU A 135 -5.73 -0.04 11.28
C LEU A 135 -5.05 0.03 9.91
N LEU A 136 -4.72 -1.10 9.28
CA LEU A 136 -4.17 -1.16 7.93
C LEU A 136 -5.14 -0.53 6.91
N CYS A 137 -6.43 -0.85 6.97
CA CYS A 137 -7.45 -0.27 6.09
C CYS A 137 -7.58 1.24 6.28
N LEU A 138 -7.57 1.71 7.54
CA LEU A 138 -7.66 3.14 7.86
C LEU A 138 -6.42 3.91 7.39
N LEU A 139 -5.22 3.37 7.60
CA LEU A 139 -3.97 3.99 7.15
C LEU A 139 -3.86 4.04 5.62
N LEU A 140 -4.13 2.92 4.93
CA LEU A 140 -4.13 2.90 3.46
C LEU A 140 -5.21 3.82 2.90
N GLY A 141 -6.38 3.84 3.52
CA GLY A 141 -7.45 4.75 3.16
C GLY A 141 -7.05 6.22 3.31
N ALA A 142 -6.42 6.58 4.43
CA ALA A 142 -5.90 7.92 4.67
C ALA A 142 -4.81 8.31 3.65
N VAL A 143 -3.89 7.40 3.33
CA VAL A 143 -2.87 7.62 2.30
C VAL A 143 -3.52 7.86 0.93
N HIS A 144 -4.52 7.06 0.55
CA HIS A 144 -5.24 7.25 -0.72
C HIS A 144 -6.05 8.55 -0.76
N LEU A 145 -6.73 8.90 0.33
CA LEU A 145 -7.46 10.16 0.47
C LEU A 145 -6.54 11.36 0.19
N LEU A 146 -5.35 11.36 0.79
CA LEU A 146 -4.37 12.44 0.62
C LEU A 146 -3.69 12.41 -0.77
N ALA A 147 -3.42 11.22 -1.32
CA ALA A 147 -2.83 11.07 -2.66
C ALA A 147 -3.80 11.43 -3.81
N GLU A 148 -5.11 11.36 -3.56
CA GLU A 148 -6.18 11.73 -4.49
C GLU A 148 -6.65 13.19 -4.32
N ALA A 149 -6.08 13.93 -3.37
CA ALA A 149 -6.38 15.34 -3.17
C ALA A 149 -6.04 16.18 -4.43
N PRO A 150 -6.80 17.24 -4.72
CA PRO A 150 -6.59 18.07 -5.92
C PRO A 150 -5.21 18.73 -5.97
N ALA A 151 -4.64 19.07 -4.80
CA ALA A 151 -3.26 19.47 -4.65
C ALA A 151 -2.43 18.25 -4.23
N ALA A 152 -1.89 17.52 -5.21
CA ALA A 152 -1.12 16.31 -4.93
C ALA A 152 0.16 16.66 -4.14
N PRO A 153 0.40 16.02 -2.98
CA PRO A 153 1.60 16.27 -2.18
C PRO A 153 2.87 15.77 -2.87
N ALA A 154 4.04 16.07 -2.34
CA ALA A 154 5.28 15.42 -2.78
C ALA A 154 5.54 14.13 -1.98
N CYS A 155 5.19 14.15 -0.69
CA CYS A 155 5.39 13.05 0.25
C CYS A 155 4.15 12.88 1.13
N ILE A 156 3.87 11.66 1.56
CA ILE A 156 2.89 11.36 2.61
C ILE A 156 3.63 10.72 3.78
N ARG A 157 3.59 11.37 4.94
CA ARG A 157 4.28 10.95 6.15
C ARG A 157 3.32 10.30 7.13
N ILE A 158 3.69 9.16 7.71
CA ILE A 158 2.96 8.50 8.80
C ILE A 158 3.77 8.65 10.08
N GLY A 159 3.24 9.40 11.06
CA GLY A 159 3.89 9.68 12.33
C GLY A 159 2.97 9.48 13.54
N PRO A 160 3.51 9.59 14.77
CA PRO A 160 2.68 9.58 15.97
C PRO A 160 1.86 10.87 16.13
N VAL A 161 0.78 10.80 16.90
CA VAL A 161 0.08 12.01 17.38
C VAL A 161 0.67 12.40 18.74
N PRO A 162 1.17 13.64 18.93
CA PRO A 162 1.73 14.08 20.20
C PRO A 162 0.75 13.90 21.36
N GLY A 163 1.19 13.22 22.42
CA GLY A 163 0.38 12.97 23.61
C GLY A 163 -0.64 11.83 23.51
N GLN A 164 -0.67 11.07 22.39
CA GLN A 164 -1.58 9.93 22.20
C GLN A 164 -0.81 8.65 21.82
N ALA A 165 -0.74 7.70 22.75
CA ALA A 165 0.00 6.44 22.56
C ALA A 165 -0.71 5.43 21.65
N ASN A 166 -1.98 5.65 21.32
CA ASN A 166 -2.79 4.80 20.46
C ASN A 166 -3.21 5.49 19.15
N ALA A 167 -2.54 6.58 18.76
CA ALA A 167 -2.91 7.34 17.58
C ALA A 167 -1.75 7.57 16.62
N LEU A 168 -2.08 7.52 15.32
CA LEU A 168 -1.19 7.80 14.21
C LEU A 168 -1.76 8.93 13.36
N ARG A 169 -0.88 9.79 12.86
CA ARG A 169 -1.20 10.85 11.91
C ARG A 169 -0.59 10.51 10.56
N VAL A 170 -1.39 10.60 9.51
CA VAL A 170 -0.97 10.58 8.11
C VAL A 170 -1.05 12.01 7.60
N GLN A 171 0.06 12.56 7.10
CA GLN A 171 0.18 13.95 6.71
C GLN A 171 0.75 14.08 5.30
N ALA A 172 0.12 14.93 4.50
CA ALA A 172 0.61 15.34 3.19
C ALA A 172 1.67 16.43 3.36
N GLU A 173 2.84 16.23 2.77
CA GLU A 173 3.98 17.13 2.85
C GLU A 173 4.46 17.57 1.47
N GLY A 174 4.76 18.86 1.38
CA GLY A 174 5.17 19.52 0.13
C GLY A 174 4.07 19.53 -0.92
N LEU A 175 4.36 20.20 -2.03
CA LEU A 175 3.56 20.10 -3.25
C LEU A 175 4.42 19.39 -4.27
N ALA A 176 3.88 18.36 -4.93
CA ALA A 176 4.56 17.75 -6.06
C ALA A 176 4.84 18.87 -7.07
N HIS A 177 6.12 19.22 -7.24
CA HIS A 177 6.52 20.09 -8.33
C HIS A 177 6.23 19.30 -9.59
N ARG A 178 5.20 19.68 -10.33
CA ARG A 178 4.75 19.06 -11.58
C ARG A 178 5.75 19.24 -12.73
N GLY A 179 7.05 19.34 -12.42
CA GLY A 179 8.09 19.85 -13.30
C GLY A 179 9.50 19.52 -12.82
N LEU A 180 9.80 18.24 -12.59
CA LEU A 180 11.13 17.67 -12.83
C LEU A 180 10.94 16.28 -13.43
N ALA A 181 10.12 16.21 -14.49
CA ALA A 181 10.26 15.14 -15.46
C ALA A 181 11.69 15.25 -16.00
N HIS A 182 12.40 14.12 -15.96
CA HIS A 182 13.59 13.85 -16.73
C HIS A 182 13.56 14.59 -18.08
N GLN A 183 14.68 15.24 -18.40
CA GLN A 183 14.94 15.90 -19.68
C GLN A 183 14.32 15.11 -20.85
N GLY A 184 13.37 15.72 -21.56
CA GLY A 184 13.11 15.40 -22.96
C GLY A 184 11.80 14.73 -23.37
N LEU A 185 10.83 14.47 -22.48
CA LEU A 185 9.49 13.98 -22.92
C LEU A 185 8.38 14.88 -22.37
N ALA A 186 8.07 15.92 -23.14
CA ALA A 186 6.93 16.78 -22.92
C ALA A 186 5.60 16.00 -23.01
N GLU A 187 4.72 16.31 -22.06
CA GLU A 187 3.27 16.38 -22.25
C GLU A 187 2.51 15.09 -22.59
N GLN A 188 2.61 14.08 -21.71
CA GLN A 188 1.45 13.22 -21.43
C GLN A 188 1.36 13.00 -19.92
N SER A 189 0.84 14.01 -19.21
CA SER A 189 0.26 13.76 -17.89
C SER A 189 -0.97 12.88 -18.13
N LEU A 190 -0.79 11.56 -18.08
CA LEU A 190 -1.95 10.70 -17.86
C LEU A 190 -2.55 11.17 -16.52
N PRO A 191 -3.82 11.58 -16.47
CA PRO A 191 -4.51 11.63 -15.19
C PRO A 191 -4.27 10.27 -14.55
N ALA A 192 -3.79 10.27 -13.29
CA ALA A 192 -3.66 9.02 -12.57
C ALA A 192 -4.96 8.24 -12.80
N PRO A 193 -4.91 6.96 -13.19
CA PRO A 193 -6.12 6.21 -13.40
C PRO A 193 -6.88 6.26 -12.07
N GLN A 194 -7.85 7.17 -11.96
CA GLN A 194 -8.95 7.01 -11.04
C GLN A 194 -9.41 5.60 -11.34
N ALA A 195 -9.49 4.75 -10.32
CA ALA A 195 -10.02 3.41 -10.49
C ALA A 195 -11.34 3.57 -11.25
N GLN A 196 -11.34 3.27 -12.56
CA GLN A 196 -12.40 3.73 -13.45
C GLN A 196 -13.71 3.13 -12.95
N GLY A 197 -14.69 3.98 -12.65
CA GLY A 197 -15.98 3.56 -12.12
C GLY A 197 -16.06 3.36 -10.61
N MET A 198 -15.05 3.77 -9.82
CA MET A 198 -15.08 3.68 -8.36
C MET A 198 -15.32 5.05 -7.72
N PRO A 199 -16.19 5.17 -6.71
CA PRO A 199 -16.41 6.43 -6.01
C PRO A 199 -15.11 6.94 -5.35
N PRO A 200 -14.93 8.26 -5.24
CA PRO A 200 -13.82 8.84 -4.50
C PRO A 200 -13.88 8.37 -3.04
N LEU A 201 -12.72 8.03 -2.48
CA LEU A 201 -12.63 7.74 -1.06
C LEU A 201 -12.62 9.08 -0.34
N ASP A 202 -13.56 9.28 0.58
CA ASP A 202 -13.66 10.50 1.37
C ASP A 202 -13.45 10.23 2.88
N GLY A 203 -13.25 11.30 3.64
CA GLY A 203 -13.07 11.20 5.09
C GLY A 203 -14.29 10.62 5.80
N ALA A 204 -15.50 10.84 5.27
CA ALA A 204 -16.74 10.32 5.85
C ALA A 204 -16.82 8.78 5.76
N ALA A 205 -16.44 8.21 4.62
CA ALA A 205 -16.34 6.77 4.43
C ALA A 205 -15.33 6.14 5.40
N LEU A 206 -14.15 6.76 5.55
CA LEU A 206 -13.14 6.29 6.50
C LEU A 206 -13.61 6.42 7.96
N GLN A 207 -14.34 7.47 8.30
CA GLN A 207 -14.94 7.62 9.62
C GLN A 207 -16.00 6.55 9.91
N HIS A 208 -16.79 6.16 8.92
CA HIS A 208 -17.74 5.04 9.07
C HIS A 208 -17.02 3.73 9.35
N LEU A 209 -15.93 3.43 8.63
CA LEU A 209 -15.09 2.26 8.90
C LEU A 209 -14.49 2.31 10.30
N ALA A 210 -13.95 3.46 10.72
CA ALA A 210 -13.36 3.63 12.04
C ALA A 210 -14.38 3.35 13.15
N ARG A 211 -15.55 3.99 13.09
CA ARG A 211 -16.65 3.80 14.05
C ARG A 211 -17.14 2.35 14.10
N HIS A 212 -17.24 1.69 12.95
CA HIS A 212 -17.64 0.28 12.90
C HIS A 212 -16.65 -0.62 13.64
N GLY A 213 -15.35 -0.34 13.51
CA GLY A 213 -14.28 -1.07 14.17
C GLY A 213 -13.93 -0.59 15.59
N GLY A 214 -14.66 0.38 16.14
CA GLY A 214 -14.38 0.97 17.46
C GLY A 214 -13.22 1.98 17.50
N ALA A 215 -12.63 2.33 16.36
CA ALA A 215 -11.60 3.36 16.24
C ALA A 215 -12.23 4.77 16.10
N ASP A 216 -11.43 5.80 16.36
CA ASP A 216 -11.78 7.19 16.01
C ASP A 216 -10.93 7.69 14.83
N LEU A 217 -11.53 8.55 14.01
CA LEU A 217 -10.87 9.12 12.85
C LEU A 217 -11.26 10.59 12.67
N ARG A 218 -10.23 11.43 12.54
CA ARG A 218 -10.33 12.86 12.30
C ARG A 218 -9.53 13.20 11.04
N TRP A 219 -9.97 14.18 10.28
CA TRP A 219 -9.26 14.62 9.08
C TRP A 219 -9.41 16.13 8.91
N GLY A 220 -8.49 16.70 8.15
CA GLY A 220 -8.53 18.09 7.72
C GLY A 220 -7.72 18.27 6.44
N ASP A 221 -7.44 19.52 6.09
CA ASP A 221 -6.68 19.83 4.88
C ASP A 221 -5.25 19.31 4.99
N GLY A 222 -4.95 18.26 4.22
CA GLY A 222 -3.61 17.66 4.15
C GLY A 222 -3.25 16.73 5.31
N TRP A 223 -4.19 16.31 6.15
CA TRP A 223 -3.88 15.36 7.22
C TRP A 223 -5.08 14.50 7.63
N VAL A 224 -4.77 13.31 8.19
CA VAL A 224 -5.73 12.37 8.79
C VAL A 224 -5.12 11.83 10.08
N GLU A 225 -5.89 11.79 11.15
CA GLU A 225 -5.55 11.15 12.42
C GLU A 225 -6.43 9.92 12.64
N VAL A 226 -5.79 8.83 13.04
CA VAL A 226 -6.43 7.56 13.35
C VAL A 226 -6.08 7.20 14.78
N THR A 227 -7.10 7.06 15.63
CA THR A 227 -6.96 6.60 17.01
C THR A 227 -7.49 5.18 17.11
N ALA A 228 -6.61 4.23 17.43
CA ALA A 228 -6.96 2.84 17.61
C ALA A 228 -7.84 2.62 18.86
N PRO A 229 -8.74 1.61 18.84
CA PRO A 229 -9.60 1.26 19.98
C PRO A 229 -8.82 0.89 21.24
#